data_AF-A0A0D7A657-F1
#
_entry.id   AF-A0A0D7A657-F1
#
_cell.length_a   1.000
_cell.length_b   1.000
_cell.length_c   1.000
_cell.angle_alpha   90.00
_cell.angle_beta   90.00
_cell.angle_gamma   90.00
#
_symmetry.space_group_name_H-M   'P 1'
#
loop_
_entity.id
_entity.type
_entity.pdbx_description
1 polymer ?
#
loop_
_entity_poly.entity_id
_entity_poly.type
_entity_poly.pdbx_seq_one_letter_code
_entity_poly.pdbx_strand_id
1 'polypeptide(L)'
;PSVTTSAAVRINILWFLSLVLSLGAALTGLLCKQWIHQFLHFSGRTGEDALAICQLRFEGVDAWHVAAIVSSIPLLLQVALILFLVGLIDLLWSIESVLASVVMAVTSVVLGFYIFTTIAPFLQMQLLSFITRFHDGTVPAQCTYKSPQSLFFL
;
A
#
# COMPACT_ATOMS: atom_id res chain seq x y z
N PRO A 1 7.26 -42.99 -7.60
CA PRO A 1 7.20 -42.25 -6.31
C PRO A 1 8.06 -40.97 -6.38
N SER A 2 7.49 -39.89 -6.92
CA SER A 2 8.16 -38.57 -7.03
C SER A 2 7.18 -37.38 -7.18
N VAL A 3 5.89 -37.64 -7.38
CA VAL A 3 4.88 -36.59 -7.61
C VAL A 3 4.54 -35.84 -6.32
N THR A 4 4.65 -36.49 -5.16
CA THR A 4 4.41 -35.87 -3.84
C THR A 4 5.54 -34.95 -3.42
N THR A 5 6.78 -35.25 -3.82
CA THR A 5 7.96 -34.43 -3.46
C THR A 5 8.00 -33.12 -4.24
N SER A 6 7.60 -33.12 -5.51
CA SER A 6 7.57 -31.90 -6.32
C SER A 6 6.51 -30.90 -5.86
N ALA A 7 5.31 -31.37 -5.48
CA ALA A 7 4.25 -30.52 -4.92
C ALA A 7 4.65 -29.93 -3.56
N ALA A 8 5.20 -30.75 -2.66
CA ALA A 8 5.66 -30.30 -1.34
C ALA A 8 6.77 -29.24 -1.43
N VAL A 9 7.73 -29.41 -2.36
CA VAL A 9 8.79 -28.42 -2.59
C VAL A 9 8.20 -27.09 -3.08
N ARG A 10 7.24 -27.12 -4.01
CA ARG A 10 6.58 -25.90 -4.51
C ARG A 10 5.83 -25.15 -3.41
N ILE A 11 5.05 -25.86 -2.58
CA ILE A 11 4.29 -25.27 -1.47
C ILE A 11 5.25 -24.60 -0.47
N ASN A 12 6.32 -25.29 -0.09
CA ASN A 12 7.31 -24.75 0.83
C ASN A 12 7.99 -23.49 0.27
N ILE A 13 8.38 -23.49 -1.01
CA ILE A 13 8.96 -22.31 -1.65
C ILE A 13 7.98 -21.14 -1.60
N LEU A 14 6.71 -21.36 -1.94
CA LEU A 14 5.68 -20.31 -1.91
C LEU A 14 5.50 -19.74 -0.50
N TRP A 15 5.45 -20.60 0.51
CA TRP A 15 5.33 -20.21 1.91
C TRP A 15 6.54 -19.44 2.41
N PHE A 16 7.77 -19.94 2.19
CA PHE A 16 8.97 -19.22 2.59
C PHE A 16 9.07 -17.86 1.90
N LEU A 17 8.76 -17.79 0.61
CA LEU A 17 8.76 -16.54 -0.13
C LEU A 17 7.73 -15.55 0.44
N SER A 18 6.50 -16.01 0.73
CA SER A 18 5.46 -15.18 1.36
C SER A 18 5.90 -14.62 2.72
N LEU A 19 6.56 -15.43 3.55
CA LEU A 19 7.05 -15.02 4.86
C LEU A 19 8.16 -13.98 4.75
N VAL A 20 9.13 -14.21 3.85
CA VAL A 20 10.23 -13.26 3.60
C VAL A 20 9.70 -11.93 3.10
N LEU A 21 8.75 -11.93 2.16
CA LEU A 21 8.13 -10.70 1.66
C LEU A 21 7.35 -9.97 2.76
N SER A 22 6.55 -10.70 3.57
CA SER A 22 5.81 -10.11 4.69
C SER A 22 6.75 -9.50 5.73
N LEU A 23 7.86 -10.16 6.03
CA LEU A 23 8.86 -9.65 6.97
C LEU A 23 9.56 -8.43 6.40
N GLY A 24 9.93 -8.45 5.11
CA GLY A 24 10.47 -7.29 4.40
C GLY A 24 9.53 -6.09 4.47
N ALA A 25 8.24 -6.28 4.16
CA ALA A 25 7.24 -5.23 4.26
C ALA A 25 7.10 -4.68 5.69
N ALA A 26 7.11 -5.55 6.71
CA ALA A 26 7.05 -5.14 8.11
C ALA A 26 8.29 -4.34 8.54
N LEU A 27 9.49 -4.75 8.11
CA LEU A 27 10.73 -4.02 8.36
C LEU A 27 10.71 -2.64 7.70
N THR A 28 10.29 -2.55 6.44
CA THR A 28 10.13 -1.27 5.74
C THR A 28 9.13 -0.39 6.47
N GLY A 29 7.98 -0.92 6.90
CA GLY A 29 7.00 -0.17 7.70
C GLY A 29 7.54 0.32 9.03
N LEU A 30 8.36 -0.48 9.71
CA LEU A 30 9.03 -0.08 10.94
C LEU A 30 10.03 1.05 10.68
N LEU A 31 10.86 0.95 9.63
CA LEU A 31 11.78 2.00 9.24
C LEU A 31 11.04 3.29 8.90
N CYS A 32 9.96 3.22 8.13
CA CYS A 32 9.11 4.38 7.84
C CYS A 32 8.56 5.03 9.11
N LYS A 33 8.09 4.22 10.07
CA LYS A 33 7.62 4.72 11.36
C LYS A 33 8.73 5.38 12.17
N GLN A 34 9.92 4.76 12.20
CA GLN A 34 11.09 5.30 12.88
C GLN A 34 11.53 6.63 12.28
N TRP A 35 11.56 6.72 10.94
CA TRP A 35 11.87 7.96 10.22
C TRP A 35 10.88 9.05 10.61
N ILE A 36 9.57 8.79 10.51
CA ILE A 36 8.52 9.75 10.89
C ILE A 36 8.68 10.21 12.35
N HIS A 37 8.89 9.27 13.28
CA HIS A 37 9.05 9.59 14.69
C HIS A 37 10.28 10.48 14.95
N GLN A 38 11.42 10.14 14.34
CA GLN A 38 12.64 10.94 14.42
C GLN A 38 12.40 12.34 13.84
N PHE A 39 11.75 12.43 12.67
CA PHE A 39 11.40 13.71 12.05
C PHE A 39 10.51 14.59 12.95
N LEU A 40 9.48 14.02 13.60
CA LEU A 40 8.62 14.78 14.52
C LEU A 40 9.38 15.24 15.77
N HIS A 41 10.25 14.40 16.33
CA HIS A 41 11.04 14.75 17.51
C HIS A 41 11.99 15.94 17.25
N PHE A 42 12.57 16.04 16.05
CA PHE A 42 13.39 17.20 15.67
C PHE A 42 12.57 18.49 15.47
N SER A 43 11.30 18.38 15.07
CA SER A 43 10.42 19.56 14.84
C SER A 43 9.90 20.20 16.12
N GLY A 44 9.75 19.44 17.21
CA GLY A 44 9.24 19.96 18.48
C GLY A 44 10.16 20.93 19.23
N ARG A 45 11.39 21.17 18.73
CA ARG A 45 12.41 22.02 19.40
C ARG A 45 12.56 23.43 18.80
N THR A 46 11.82 23.77 17.74
CA THR A 46 12.00 25.07 17.04
C THR A 46 10.70 25.87 17.09
N GLY A 47 10.70 26.96 17.87
CA GLY A 47 9.66 27.98 17.85
C GLY A 47 9.78 28.85 16.60
N GLU A 48 8.62 29.29 16.10
CA GLU A 48 8.40 30.24 14.99
C GLU A 48 8.86 29.82 13.57
N ASP A 49 9.93 29.02 13.42
CA ASP A 49 10.43 28.52 12.13
C ASP A 49 9.81 27.19 11.66
N ALA A 50 8.91 26.61 12.47
CA ALA A 50 8.32 25.30 12.22
C ALA A 50 7.53 25.21 10.89
N LEU A 51 6.98 26.33 10.41
CA LEU A 51 6.18 26.40 9.20
C LEU A 51 7.04 26.31 7.92
N ALA A 52 8.17 27.02 7.87
CA ALA A 52 9.09 26.98 6.74
C ALA A 52 9.79 25.61 6.63
N ILE A 53 10.13 25.02 7.79
CA ILE A 53 10.70 23.67 7.86
C ILE A 53 9.68 22.60 7.45
N CYS A 54 8.38 22.80 7.71
CA CYS A 54 7.32 21.88 7.27
C CYS A 54 7.15 21.89 5.75
N GLN A 55 7.25 23.05 5.10
CA GLN A 55 7.16 23.17 3.64
C GLN A 55 8.37 22.55 2.93
N LEU A 56 9.60 22.86 3.36
CA LEU A 56 10.82 22.23 2.84
C LEU A 56 10.84 20.71 3.05
N ARG A 57 10.19 20.21 4.11
CA ARG A 57 10.03 18.77 4.35
C ARG A 57 8.97 18.13 3.47
N PHE A 58 7.92 18.83 3.08
CA PHE A 58 6.96 18.31 2.11
C PHE A 58 7.64 18.13 0.75
N GLU A 59 8.46 19.11 0.33
CA GLU A 59 9.31 19.00 -0.86
C GLU A 59 10.40 17.92 -0.70
N GLY A 60 10.95 17.74 0.50
CA GLY A 60 11.91 16.68 0.79
C GLY A 60 11.32 15.26 0.76
N VAL A 61 10.09 15.08 1.25
CA VAL A 61 9.34 13.80 1.21
C VAL A 61 8.96 13.44 -0.23
N ASP A 62 8.63 14.45 -1.05
CA ASP A 62 8.34 14.30 -2.48
C ASP A 62 9.63 13.97 -3.27
N ALA A 63 10.73 14.65 -2.97
CA ALA A 63 12.04 14.42 -3.62
C ALA A 63 12.65 13.05 -3.26
N TRP A 64 12.48 12.56 -2.03
CA TRP A 64 13.07 11.30 -1.56
C TRP A 64 12.22 10.05 -1.81
N HIS A 65 11.12 10.15 -2.57
CA HIS A 65 10.25 8.99 -2.88
C HIS A 65 9.75 8.24 -1.62
N VAL A 66 9.72 8.87 -0.45
CA VAL A 66 9.25 8.22 0.80
C VAL A 66 7.78 7.83 0.65
N ALA A 67 6.99 8.65 -0.03
CA ALA A 67 5.62 8.31 -0.41
C ALA A 67 5.54 7.03 -1.26
N ALA A 68 6.46 6.85 -2.22
CA ALA A 68 6.53 5.65 -3.04
C ALA A 68 6.90 4.42 -2.20
N ILE A 69 7.90 4.52 -1.31
CA ILE A 69 8.30 3.45 -0.39
C ILE A 69 7.12 3.06 0.51
N VAL A 70 6.45 4.03 1.14
CA VAL A 70 5.30 3.78 2.02
C VAL A 70 4.14 3.16 1.25
N SER A 71 3.87 3.61 0.02
CA SER A 71 2.85 3.01 -0.85
C SER A 71 3.19 1.59 -1.32
N SER A 72 4.47 1.22 -1.35
CA SER A 72 4.92 -0.12 -1.74
C SER A 72 4.74 -1.17 -0.63
N ILE A 73 4.72 -0.76 0.64
CA ILE A 73 4.52 -1.65 1.80
C ILE A 73 3.21 -2.47 1.68
N PRO A 74 2.02 -1.86 1.49
CA PRO A 74 0.79 -2.63 1.37
C PRO A 74 0.80 -3.54 0.13
N LEU A 75 1.45 -3.13 -0.96
CA LEU A 75 1.59 -3.97 -2.16
C LEU A 75 2.43 -5.22 -1.88
N LEU A 76 3.60 -5.09 -1.23
CA LEU A 76 4.41 -6.24 -0.85
C LEU A 76 3.64 -7.19 0.08
N LEU A 77 2.87 -6.65 1.03
CA LEU A 77 2.06 -7.45 1.95
C LEU A 77 0.92 -8.18 1.23
N GLN A 78 0.26 -7.53 0.27
CA GLN A 78 -0.77 -8.17 -0.57
C GLN A 78 -0.19 -9.30 -1.40
N VAL A 79 0.98 -9.09 -2.02
CA VAL A 79 1.67 -10.14 -2.79
C VAL A 79 2.02 -11.31 -1.87
N ALA A 80 2.58 -11.05 -0.69
CA ALA A 80 2.84 -12.10 0.30
C ALA A 80 1.58 -12.88 0.68
N LEU A 81 0.47 -12.19 0.95
CA LEU A 81 -0.81 -12.79 1.28
C LEU A 81 -1.32 -13.70 0.14
N ILE A 82 -1.26 -13.24 -1.11
CA ILE A 82 -1.70 -14.03 -2.28
C ILE A 82 -0.84 -15.28 -2.42
N LEU A 83 0.48 -15.17 -2.31
CA LEU A 83 1.39 -16.33 -2.37
C LEU A 83 1.09 -17.35 -1.26
N PHE A 84 0.81 -16.86 -0.05
CA PHE A 84 0.46 -17.71 1.09
C PHE A 84 -0.86 -18.45 0.83
N LEU A 85 -1.88 -17.76 0.35
CA LEU A 85 -3.18 -18.34 0.02
C LEU A 85 -3.06 -19.40 -1.08
N VAL A 86 -2.29 -19.14 -2.14
CA VAL A 86 -2.04 -20.12 -3.21
C VAL A 86 -1.42 -21.39 -2.64
N GLY A 87 -0.36 -21.26 -1.82
CA GLY A 87 0.26 -22.41 -1.16
C GLY A 87 -0.70 -23.15 -0.21
N LEU A 88 -1.59 -22.43 0.47
CA LEU A 88 -2.63 -23.01 1.33
C LEU A 88 -3.67 -23.80 0.52
N ILE A 89 -4.11 -23.27 -0.63
CA ILE A 89 -5.06 -23.94 -1.53
C ILE A 89 -4.44 -25.22 -2.10
N ASP A 90 -3.19 -25.17 -2.55
CA ASP A 90 -2.45 -26.34 -3.06
C ASP A 90 -2.32 -27.43 -1.97
N LEU A 91 -2.01 -27.03 -0.72
CA LEU A 91 -1.99 -27.96 0.41
C LEU A 91 -3.36 -28.57 0.66
N LEU A 92 -4.41 -27.75 0.67
CA LEU A 92 -5.76 -28.18 0.97
C LEU A 92 -6.28 -29.14 -0.10
N TRP A 93 -5.92 -28.91 -1.37
CA TRP A 93 -6.21 -29.82 -2.47
C TRP A 93 -5.54 -31.18 -2.31
N SER A 94 -4.35 -31.22 -1.70
CA SER A 94 -3.66 -32.48 -1.39
C SER A 94 -4.30 -33.25 -0.22
N ILE A 95 -5.08 -32.59 0.63
CA ILE A 95 -5.75 -33.21 1.78
C ILE A 95 -7.18 -33.59 1.40
N GLU A 96 -8.01 -32.60 1.05
CA GLU A 96 -9.45 -32.75 0.77
C GLU A 96 -9.93 -31.67 -0.22
N SER A 97 -10.38 -32.10 -1.40
CA SER A 97 -10.76 -31.20 -2.51
C SER A 97 -12.02 -30.35 -2.22
N VAL A 98 -12.94 -30.87 -1.41
CA VAL A 98 -14.15 -30.14 -1.01
C VAL A 98 -13.79 -28.91 -0.18
N LEU A 99 -12.88 -29.06 0.80
CA LEU A 99 -12.40 -27.96 1.62
C LEU A 99 -11.67 -26.90 0.78
N ALA A 100 -10.85 -27.33 -0.18
CA ALA A 100 -10.16 -26.44 -1.10
C ALA A 100 -11.13 -25.55 -1.90
N SER A 101 -12.21 -26.13 -2.43
CA SER A 101 -13.20 -25.38 -3.21
C SER A 101 -13.95 -24.32 -2.41
N VAL A 102 -14.33 -24.65 -1.16
CA VAL A 102 -15.06 -23.73 -0.27
C VAL A 102 -14.16 -22.56 0.14
N VAL A 103 -12.92 -22.86 0.54
CA VAL A 103 -11.94 -21.84 0.92
C VAL A 103 -11.62 -20.94 -0.28
N MET A 104 -11.42 -21.50 -1.47
CA MET A 104 -11.23 -20.74 -2.71
C MET A 104 -12.38 -19.77 -3.00
N ALA A 105 -13.62 -20.24 -2.89
CA ALA A 105 -14.79 -19.41 -3.15
C ALA A 105 -14.84 -18.22 -2.19
N VAL A 106 -14.70 -18.45 -0.89
CA VAL A 106 -14.71 -17.40 0.12
C VAL A 106 -13.54 -16.43 -0.08
N THR A 107 -12.33 -16.94 -0.26
CA THR A 107 -11.14 -16.12 -0.51
C THR A 107 -11.31 -15.25 -1.75
N SER A 108 -11.86 -15.78 -2.84
CA SER A 108 -12.05 -15.03 -4.09
C SER A 108 -13.06 -13.88 -3.94
N VAL A 109 -14.15 -14.08 -3.19
CA VAL A 109 -15.14 -13.03 -2.91
C VAL A 109 -14.53 -11.91 -2.09
N VAL A 110 -13.78 -12.26 -1.03
CA VAL A 110 -13.11 -11.27 -0.17
C VAL A 110 -12.06 -10.49 -0.96
N LEU A 111 -11.23 -11.18 -1.76
CA LEU A 111 -10.22 -10.52 -2.59
C LEU A 111 -10.87 -9.62 -3.63
N GLY A 112 -11.95 -10.07 -4.28
CA GLY A 112 -12.69 -9.30 -5.27
C GLY A 112 -13.28 -8.03 -4.66
N PHE A 113 -13.90 -8.12 -3.48
CA PHE A 113 -14.40 -6.96 -2.76
C PHE A 113 -13.27 -6.01 -2.37
N TYR A 114 -12.16 -6.54 -1.86
CA TYR A 114 -10.99 -5.73 -1.51
C TYR A 114 -10.41 -4.98 -2.72
N ILE A 115 -10.22 -5.67 -3.84
CA ILE A 115 -9.76 -5.08 -5.10
C ILE A 115 -10.76 -4.01 -5.56
N PHE A 116 -12.06 -4.29 -5.52
CA PHE A 116 -13.09 -3.31 -5.89
C PHE A 116 -13.01 -2.04 -5.03
N THR A 117 -12.91 -2.19 -3.70
CA THR A 117 -12.79 -1.03 -2.78
C THR A 117 -11.48 -0.26 -2.95
N THR A 118 -10.39 -0.92 -3.34
CA THR A 118 -9.08 -0.29 -3.57
C THR A 118 -9.02 0.43 -4.92
N ILE A 119 -9.62 -0.17 -5.95
CA ILE A 119 -9.65 0.40 -7.31
C ILE A 119 -10.71 1.50 -7.41
N ALA A 120 -11.80 1.48 -6.64
CA ALA A 120 -12.84 2.52 -6.66
C ALA A 120 -12.30 3.96 -6.51
N PRO A 121 -11.48 4.31 -5.49
CA PRO A 121 -10.93 5.66 -5.37
C PRO A 121 -9.89 5.96 -6.45
N PHE A 122 -9.13 4.96 -6.93
CA PHE A 122 -8.18 5.13 -8.02
C PHE A 122 -8.88 5.43 -9.35
N LEU A 123 -9.94 4.70 -9.67
CA LEU A 123 -10.80 4.96 -10.83
C LEU A 123 -11.50 6.31 -10.70
N GLN A 124 -12.00 6.68 -9.52
CA GLN A 124 -12.59 8.00 -9.30
C GLN A 124 -11.56 9.12 -9.56
N MET A 125 -10.35 8.99 -9.02
CA MET A 125 -9.27 9.97 -9.22
C MET A 125 -8.82 10.04 -10.69
N GLN A 126 -8.69 8.90 -11.35
CA GLN A 126 -8.21 8.82 -12.73
C GLN A 126 -9.28 9.21 -13.74
N LEU A 127 -10.55 8.87 -13.48
CA LEU A 127 -11.69 9.31 -14.27
C LEU A 127 -11.93 10.80 -14.09
N LEU A 128 -11.82 11.35 -12.87
CA LEU A 128 -11.92 12.79 -12.63
C LEU A 128 -10.78 13.55 -13.33
N SER A 129 -9.54 13.06 -13.23
CA SER A 129 -8.39 13.67 -13.94
C SER A 129 -8.46 13.52 -15.46
N PHE A 130 -9.05 12.44 -15.99
CA PHE A 130 -9.30 12.26 -17.42
C PHE A 130 -10.44 13.16 -17.91
N ILE A 131 -11.56 13.22 -17.16
CA ILE A 131 -12.69 14.10 -17.44
C ILE A 131 -12.24 15.56 -17.39
N THR A 132 -11.48 16.01 -16.38
CA THR A 132 -10.96 17.40 -16.37
C THR A 132 -9.98 17.66 -17.52
N ARG A 133 -9.13 16.68 -17.86
CA ARG A 133 -8.23 16.78 -19.03
C ARG A 133 -8.98 16.84 -20.36
N PHE A 134 -10.16 16.20 -20.45
CA PHE A 134 -11.04 16.27 -21.63
C PHE A 134 -11.98 17.48 -21.61
N HIS A 135 -12.34 17.99 -20.42
CA HIS A 135 -13.41 18.94 -20.23
C HIS A 135 -12.95 20.40 -20.23
N ASP A 136 -11.69 20.76 -19.96
CA ASP A 136 -11.40 22.19 -20.00
C ASP A 136 -9.96 22.69 -20.13
N GLY A 137 -9.82 23.72 -20.96
CA GLY A 137 -8.84 24.80 -20.79
C GLY A 137 -9.21 25.75 -19.65
N THR A 138 -9.92 25.25 -18.63
CA THR A 138 -10.34 25.98 -17.45
C THR A 138 -10.19 25.05 -16.25
N VAL A 139 -9.06 25.25 -15.59
CA VAL A 139 -8.60 24.51 -14.43
C VAL A 139 -9.69 24.57 -13.35
N PRO A 140 -10.27 23.46 -12.88
CA PRO A 140 -11.10 23.51 -11.68
C PRO A 140 -10.19 23.93 -10.54
N ALA A 141 -10.51 25.08 -9.93
CA ALA A 141 -9.70 25.71 -8.89
C ALA A 141 -9.40 24.71 -7.76
N GLN A 142 -8.17 24.19 -7.74
CA GLN A 142 -7.61 23.54 -6.56
C GLN A 142 -7.31 24.63 -5.53
N CYS A 143 -8.25 24.90 -4.63
CA CYS A 143 -7.89 25.47 -3.34
C CYS A 143 -7.46 24.33 -2.41
N THR A 144 -6.24 23.85 -2.64
CA THR A 144 -5.53 22.98 -1.71
C THR A 144 -5.00 23.86 -0.58
N TYR A 145 -5.69 23.82 0.56
CA TYR A 145 -5.20 24.27 1.87
C TYR A 145 -4.68 25.72 1.93
N LYS A 146 -5.60 26.63 2.24
CA LYS A 146 -5.31 27.99 2.72
C LYS A 146 -4.28 27.96 3.85
N SER A 147 -3.19 28.70 3.69
CA SER A 147 -2.30 29.04 4.79
C SER A 147 -3.05 29.84 5.87
N PRO A 148 -2.68 29.75 7.16
CA PRO A 148 -3.19 30.62 8.21
C PRO A 148 -2.97 32.12 7.89
N GLN A 149 -1.99 32.42 7.03
CA GLN A 149 -1.66 33.78 6.59
C GLN A 149 -2.73 34.39 5.68
N SER A 150 -3.58 33.58 5.05
CA SER A 150 -4.76 34.07 4.34
C SER A 150 -5.94 34.39 5.27
N LEU A 151 -5.80 34.21 6.59
CA LEU A 151 -6.69 34.83 7.58
C LEU A 151 -6.24 36.26 7.91
N PHE A 152 -4.99 36.61 7.60
CA PHE A 152 -4.58 38.02 7.59
C PHE A 152 -5.22 38.78 6.43
N PHE A 153 -5.57 38.07 5.35
CA PHE A 153 -6.49 38.48 4.29
C PHE A 153 -6.66 40.00 4.07
N LEU A 154 -7.50 40.64 4.86
CA LEU A 154 -8.60 41.44 4.31
C LEU A 154 -9.37 41.99 5.51
#